data_AF-A0A670HLF2-F1
#
_entry.id   AF-A0A670HLF2-F1
#
_cell.length_a   1.000
_cell.length_b   1.000
_cell.length_c   1.000
_cell.angle_alpha   90.00
_cell.angle_beta   90.00
_cell.angle_gamma   90.00
#
_symmetry.space_group_name_H-M   'P 1'
#
loop_
_entity.id
_entity.type
_entity.pdbx_description
1 polymer ?
#
loop_
_entity_poly.entity_id
_entity_poly.type
_entity_poly.pdbx_seq_one_letter_code
_entity_poly.pdbx_strand_id
1 'polypeptide(L)'
;MPKPADICNQYSCGLFNPILMSHVLLLPTIFPACLLSAKMSPLIEKISDQKDFKKLLRTRNNVLVLYSKSSAAADTSLRLLSDVAQAVKGRGTISWIDCSDSESRKLCKKMKVDPSLKEKGVELLHYKDGAFHTEYNRALTLKSMVAFLKDPEGAPLWEEDPEAKDIVHIDSEKELKRLLKKEDRPLLLMFYAPWCGVCKRMMPSFQQASTEVKGMYVLAGMNVYSAEFEKIKEEYNVRGYPTICYFEKGKFLFNFENYGATAKDIIEWLKDPQPPKPQAPETPWSEEDNAVYHLTDDDFDKFTKEHPSVLVMFYAPCESAFFLFFFQRRLWHFASILTSKKKKKLKHYSIFSPQAPPPPEPTWEERQTSVIHLAGEDFRESLKKKKHALVMFYAPWCPHCKNSIPHFTTAAELFKEDRKIAYAAVDCAKEQNHDLCKQEGVDGYPTFNYYNYGKFIEKYNGDRGILFVWLRKKKTSIILLFQNHTLGVGNLVSCPSVQLSFSFLNI
;
A
#
# COMPACT_ATOMS: atom_id res chain seq x y z
N MET A 1 10.39 -4.59 82.52
CA MET A 1 11.84 -4.60 82.75
C MET A 1 12.54 -4.69 81.39
N PRO A 2 13.66 -4.00 81.18
CA PRO A 2 13.75 -2.85 80.24
C PRO A 2 14.40 -3.13 78.87
N LYS A 3 14.30 -2.13 77.98
CA LYS A 3 15.14 -1.87 76.78
C LYS A 3 16.62 -1.58 77.18
N PRO A 4 17.47 -0.91 76.35
CA PRO A 4 18.07 -1.13 75.01
C PRO A 4 19.63 -0.99 75.05
N ALA A 5 20.34 -1.02 73.91
CA ALA A 5 21.67 -0.37 73.66
C ALA A 5 22.03 -0.57 72.16
N ASP A 6 22.29 0.40 71.29
CA ASP A 6 23.16 1.60 71.27
C ASP A 6 24.65 1.33 71.57
N ILE A 7 25.49 1.54 70.54
CA ILE A 7 26.92 1.82 70.67
C ILE A 7 27.21 3.16 69.99
N CYS A 8 27.55 4.12 70.86
CA CYS A 8 28.18 5.42 70.65
C CYS A 8 29.64 5.23 70.15
N ASN A 9 30.40 6.16 69.58
CA ASN A 9 30.64 7.56 69.95
C ASN A 9 31.73 8.14 69.01
N GLN A 10 31.84 9.47 68.86
CA GLN A 10 33.08 10.21 69.19
C GLN A 10 32.96 11.74 68.98
N TYR A 11 33.12 12.46 70.10
CA TYR A 11 33.76 13.78 70.34
C TYR A 11 33.12 15.08 69.78
N SER A 12 32.40 15.87 70.62
CA SER A 12 32.85 17.02 71.48
C SER A 12 33.08 18.35 70.72
N CYS A 13 32.74 19.57 71.15
CA CYS A 13 32.32 20.16 72.43
C CYS A 13 31.80 21.61 72.21
N GLY A 14 30.91 22.10 73.10
CA GLY A 14 30.64 23.51 73.50
C GLY A 14 30.21 24.58 72.46
N LEU A 15 29.57 25.71 72.76
CA LEU A 15 28.80 26.29 73.89
C LEU A 15 28.51 27.78 73.49
N PHE A 16 27.47 28.40 74.06
CA PHE A 16 27.14 29.85 74.10
C PHE A 16 26.15 30.50 73.10
N ASN A 17 25.27 31.29 73.72
CA ASN A 17 24.01 31.96 73.36
C ASN A 17 24.28 33.48 73.04
N PRO A 18 23.30 34.40 72.86
CA PRO A 18 22.13 34.48 71.97
C PRO A 18 21.92 35.90 71.30
N ILE A 19 20.80 36.07 70.58
CA ILE A 19 20.09 37.35 70.21
C ILE A 19 20.72 38.28 69.15
N LEU A 20 20.08 38.36 67.98
CA LEU A 20 19.68 39.66 67.40
C LEU A 20 18.46 39.50 66.47
N MET A 21 17.37 40.15 66.85
CA MET A 21 16.18 40.40 66.05
C MET A 21 16.49 41.37 64.90
N SER A 22 16.12 41.00 63.68
CA SER A 22 15.86 41.99 62.62
C SER A 22 14.73 41.49 61.73
N HIS A 23 13.60 42.19 61.82
CA HIS A 23 12.40 42.03 61.03
C HIS A 23 12.69 42.08 59.52
N VAL A 24 12.30 41.02 58.81
CA VAL A 24 12.09 41.06 57.36
C VAL A 24 10.60 40.89 57.10
N LEU A 25 10.00 41.95 56.58
CA LEU A 25 8.60 42.05 56.16
C LEU A 25 8.28 40.99 55.10
N LEU A 26 7.31 40.12 55.40
CA LEU A 26 6.64 39.24 54.44
C LEU A 26 5.66 40.08 53.60
N LEU A 27 6.05 40.41 52.37
CA LEU A 27 5.13 40.80 51.31
C LEU A 27 4.46 39.54 50.74
N PRO A 28 3.12 39.45 50.68
CA PRO A 28 2.46 38.33 50.05
C PRO A 28 2.66 38.48 48.53
N THR A 29 3.42 37.57 47.93
CA THR A 29 3.47 37.42 46.48
C THR A 29 2.11 36.90 46.02
N ILE A 30 1.25 37.85 45.63
CA ILE A 30 0.06 37.60 44.83
C ILE A 30 0.57 36.96 43.54
N PHE A 31 0.57 35.62 43.48
CA PHE A 31 0.58 34.91 42.21
C PHE A 31 -0.63 35.42 41.43
N PRO A 32 -0.45 36.07 40.28
CA PRO A 32 -1.58 36.28 39.40
C PRO A 32 -2.04 34.87 39.02
N ALA A 33 -3.25 34.49 39.44
CA ALA A 33 -4.02 33.50 38.72
C ALA A 33 -4.23 34.08 37.32
N CYS A 34 -3.22 33.92 36.49
CA CYS A 34 -3.29 34.21 35.08
C CYS A 34 -4.30 33.20 34.56
N LEU A 35 -5.55 33.64 34.43
CA LEU A 35 -6.52 33.05 33.53
C LEU A 35 -5.77 32.82 32.23
N LEU A 36 -5.39 31.57 31.97
CA LEU A 36 -4.99 31.13 30.65
C LEU A 36 -6.25 31.27 29.79
N SER A 37 -6.48 32.48 29.29
CA SER A 37 -7.23 32.67 28.07
C SER A 37 -6.50 31.83 27.04
N ALA A 38 -7.12 30.71 26.67
CA ALA A 38 -6.62 29.82 25.63
C ALA A 38 -6.54 30.65 24.35
N LYS A 39 -5.39 31.28 24.10
CA LYS A 39 -5.14 32.01 22.86
C LYS A 39 -5.28 30.99 21.75
N MET A 40 -6.34 31.15 20.95
CA MET A 40 -6.53 30.42 19.71
C MET A 40 -5.22 30.40 18.94
N SER A 41 -4.83 29.24 18.44
CA SER A 41 -3.61 29.11 17.65
C SER A 41 -3.65 30.08 16.47
N PRO A 42 -2.54 30.76 16.15
CA PRO A 42 -2.46 31.66 14.99
C PRO A 42 -2.68 30.92 13.65
N LEU A 43 -2.76 29.58 13.67
CA LEU A 43 -3.03 28.74 12.51
C LEU A 43 -4.51 28.60 12.17
N ILE A 44 -5.42 28.97 13.08
CA ILE A 44 -6.86 28.96 12.81
C ILE A 44 -7.30 30.38 12.44
N GLU A 45 -7.78 30.53 11.20
CA GLU A 45 -8.28 31.81 10.71
C GLU A 45 -9.74 32.00 11.12
N LYS A 46 -10.03 33.02 11.96
CA LYS A 46 -11.41 33.43 12.24
C LYS A 46 -11.93 34.25 11.05
N ILE A 47 -13.05 33.83 10.46
CA ILE A 47 -13.67 34.50 9.32
C ILE A 47 -15.04 35.04 9.71
N SER A 48 -15.26 36.33 9.46
CA SER A 48 -16.50 37.02 9.79
C SER A 48 -17.28 37.49 8.57
N ASP A 49 -16.64 37.69 7.42
CA ASP A 49 -17.27 38.23 6.21
C ASP A 49 -17.19 37.28 5.01
N GLN A 50 -18.05 37.55 4.03
CA GLN A 50 -18.16 36.73 2.82
C GLN A 50 -16.96 36.86 1.87
N LYS A 51 -16.30 38.01 1.81
CA LYS A 51 -15.21 38.22 0.84
C LYS A 51 -13.99 37.41 1.25
N ASP A 52 -13.66 37.41 2.54
CA ASP A 52 -12.55 36.64 3.09
C ASP A 52 -12.81 35.14 3.02
N PHE A 53 -14.05 34.70 3.27
CA PHE A 53 -14.41 33.30 3.06
C PHE A 53 -14.21 32.83 1.59
N LYS A 54 -14.65 33.64 0.62
CA LYS A 54 -14.42 33.34 -0.80
C LYS A 54 -12.93 33.37 -1.16
N LYS A 55 -12.16 34.28 -0.57
CA LYS A 55 -10.71 34.36 -0.76
C LYS A 55 -10.01 33.12 -0.21
N LEU A 56 -10.40 32.65 0.98
CA LEU A 56 -9.90 31.42 1.57
C LEU A 56 -10.14 30.23 0.63
N LEU A 57 -11.38 30.04 0.18
CA LEU A 57 -11.76 28.94 -0.71
C LEU A 57 -11.10 29.02 -2.10
N ARG A 58 -10.72 30.21 -2.58
CA ARG A 58 -9.97 30.36 -3.86
C ARG A 58 -8.47 30.11 -3.73
N THR A 59 -7.92 30.36 -2.55
CA THR A 59 -6.47 30.28 -2.30
C THR A 59 -6.04 28.96 -1.70
N ARG A 60 -6.95 28.25 -1.05
CA ARG A 60 -6.72 26.97 -0.38
C ARG A 60 -7.67 25.92 -0.95
N ASN A 61 -7.09 24.78 -1.31
CA ASN A 61 -7.80 23.66 -1.92
C ASN A 61 -8.34 22.63 -0.92
N ASN A 62 -7.86 22.66 0.32
CA ASN A 62 -8.24 21.71 1.37
C ASN A 62 -8.52 22.49 2.66
N VAL A 63 -9.80 22.75 2.92
CA VAL A 63 -10.24 23.65 3.98
C VAL A 63 -11.30 22.98 4.85
N LEU A 64 -11.03 22.85 6.15
CA LEU A 64 -12.01 22.42 7.14
C LEU A 64 -12.49 23.63 7.94
N VAL A 65 -13.79 23.87 7.93
CA VAL A 65 -14.42 25.05 8.53
C VAL A 65 -15.27 24.62 9.71
N LEU A 66 -14.95 25.13 10.90
CA LEU A 66 -15.78 25.02 12.09
C LEU A 66 -16.82 26.15 12.08
N TYR A 67 -18.10 25.80 12.08
CA TYR A 67 -19.19 26.72 12.34
C TYR A 67 -19.68 26.52 13.78
N SER A 68 -19.84 27.60 14.54
CA SER A 68 -20.32 27.54 15.92
C SER A 68 -21.52 28.45 16.15
N LYS A 69 -22.40 28.08 17.08
CA LYS A 69 -23.49 28.97 17.53
C LYS A 69 -23.00 30.12 18.42
N SER A 70 -21.84 29.97 19.05
CA SER A 70 -21.16 30.99 19.86
C SER A 70 -19.68 30.62 20.07
N SER A 71 -18.86 31.60 20.42
CA SER A 71 -17.46 31.39 20.84
C SER A 71 -17.31 30.39 21.98
N ALA A 72 -18.25 30.33 22.93
CA ALA A 72 -18.19 29.37 24.03
C ALA A 72 -18.42 27.93 23.56
N ALA A 73 -19.32 27.72 22.59
CA ALA A 73 -19.56 26.39 22.02
C ALA A 73 -18.35 25.89 21.20
N ALA A 74 -17.58 26.81 20.61
CA ALA A 74 -16.42 26.49 19.79
C ALA A 74 -15.18 26.08 20.60
N ASP A 75 -15.04 26.52 21.86
CA ASP A 75 -13.79 26.44 22.63
C ASP A 75 -13.18 25.03 22.69
N THR A 76 -14.01 24.02 22.98
CA THR A 76 -13.54 22.62 23.06
C THR A 76 -13.03 22.12 21.71
N SER A 77 -13.76 22.39 20.63
CA SER A 77 -13.36 22.01 19.26
C SER A 77 -12.12 22.78 18.80
N LEU A 78 -12.01 24.07 19.13
CA LEU A 78 -10.87 24.91 18.75
C LEU A 78 -9.56 24.45 19.38
N ARG A 79 -9.58 23.97 20.63
CA ARG A 79 -8.40 23.38 21.29
C ARG A 79 -7.88 22.17 20.52
N LEU A 80 -8.77 21.23 20.15
CA LEU A 80 -8.40 20.07 19.34
C LEU A 80 -7.92 20.49 17.94
N LEU A 81 -8.67 21.36 17.28
CA LEU A 81 -8.36 21.85 15.93
C LEU A 81 -7.04 22.62 15.87
N SER A 82 -6.58 23.20 16.98
CA SER A 82 -5.26 23.83 17.08
C SER A 82 -4.15 22.81 16.86
N ASP A 83 -4.24 21.65 17.52
CA ASP A 83 -3.27 20.57 17.37
C ASP A 83 -3.36 19.94 15.96
N VAL A 84 -4.58 19.79 15.43
CA VAL A 84 -4.80 19.32 14.06
C VAL A 84 -4.17 20.29 13.04
N ALA A 85 -4.38 21.60 13.20
CA ALA A 85 -3.84 22.64 12.31
C ALA A 85 -2.30 22.59 12.27
N GLN A 86 -1.68 22.35 13.43
CA GLN A 86 -0.24 22.17 13.52
C GLN A 86 0.22 20.91 12.78
N ALA A 87 -0.47 19.78 12.95
CA ALA A 87 -0.11 18.51 12.33
C ALA A 87 -0.34 18.45 10.81
N VAL A 88 -1.28 19.24 10.29
CA VAL A 88 -1.62 19.31 8.84
C VAL A 88 -1.07 20.56 8.15
N LYS A 89 -0.18 21.30 8.81
CA LYS A 89 0.41 22.54 8.28
C LYS A 89 0.98 22.32 6.88
N GLY A 90 0.48 23.09 5.92
CA GLY A 90 0.88 23.01 4.51
C GLY A 90 0.14 21.94 3.69
N ARG A 91 -0.70 21.10 4.30
CA ARG A 91 -1.55 20.11 3.63
C ARG A 91 -3.04 20.42 3.70
N GLY A 92 -3.48 21.08 4.78
CA GLY A 92 -4.85 21.55 4.96
C GLY A 92 -4.89 22.86 5.74
N THR A 93 -6.01 23.57 5.62
CA THR A 93 -6.28 24.81 6.35
C THR A 93 -7.51 24.62 7.23
N ILE A 94 -7.46 25.14 8.45
CA ILE A 94 -8.60 25.13 9.36
C ILE A 94 -9.04 26.57 9.61
N SER A 95 -10.33 26.83 9.49
CA SER A 95 -10.92 28.13 9.79
C SER A 95 -12.13 28.00 10.70
N TRP A 96 -12.51 29.11 11.32
CA TRP A 96 -13.62 29.17 12.25
C TRP A 96 -14.55 30.33 11.92
N ILE A 97 -15.85 30.06 11.91
CA ILE A 97 -16.93 31.04 11.71
C ILE A 97 -17.87 30.97 12.90
N ASP A 98 -17.98 32.07 13.63
CA ASP A 98 -18.91 32.19 14.76
C ASP A 98 -20.25 32.77 14.30
N CYS A 99 -21.29 31.95 14.18
CA CYS A 99 -22.60 32.37 13.67
C CYS A 99 -23.40 33.26 14.65
N SER A 100 -22.88 33.53 15.86
CA SER A 100 -23.50 34.52 16.76
C SER A 100 -23.26 35.95 16.31
N ASP A 101 -22.19 36.26 15.58
CA ASP A 101 -21.87 37.64 15.18
C ASP A 101 -22.80 38.10 14.03
N SER A 102 -23.16 39.39 13.99
CA SER A 102 -24.17 39.90 13.03
C SER A 102 -23.78 39.72 11.56
N GLU A 103 -22.50 39.91 11.23
CA GLU A 103 -21.96 39.79 9.87
C GLU A 103 -21.78 38.33 9.45
N SER A 104 -21.18 37.51 10.32
CA SER A 104 -20.98 36.07 10.08
C SER A 104 -22.30 35.30 10.02
N ARG A 105 -23.35 35.75 10.73
CA ARG A 105 -24.69 35.16 10.64
C ARG A 105 -25.27 35.22 9.23
N LYS A 106 -24.99 36.30 8.48
CA LYS A 106 -25.39 36.40 7.06
C LYS A 106 -24.64 35.35 6.23
N LEU A 107 -23.36 35.14 6.53
CA LEU A 107 -22.53 34.11 5.89
C LEU A 107 -23.06 32.70 6.19
N CYS A 108 -23.33 32.36 7.46
CA CYS A 108 -23.87 31.05 7.85
C CYS A 108 -25.21 30.76 7.16
N LYS A 109 -26.13 31.74 7.12
CA LYS A 109 -27.40 31.63 6.38
C LYS A 109 -27.18 31.36 4.89
N LYS A 110 -26.21 32.02 4.26
CA LYS A 110 -25.90 31.82 2.84
C LYS A 110 -25.28 30.45 2.56
N MET A 111 -24.47 29.95 3.48
CA MET A 111 -23.92 28.60 3.43
C MET A 111 -24.93 27.53 3.87
N LYS A 112 -26.15 27.93 4.26
CA LYS A 112 -27.22 27.05 4.77
C LYS A 112 -26.83 26.24 6.02
N VAL A 113 -26.01 26.84 6.89
CA VAL A 113 -25.50 26.21 8.11
C VAL A 113 -26.23 26.80 9.31
N ASP A 114 -26.76 25.93 10.18
CA ASP A 114 -27.35 26.32 11.47
C ASP A 114 -26.77 25.42 12.60
N PRO A 115 -25.66 25.85 13.22
CA PRO A 115 -25.04 25.10 14.30
C PRO A 115 -25.94 24.93 15.53
N SER A 116 -27.00 25.72 15.66
CA SER A 116 -27.94 25.67 16.79
C SER A 116 -28.75 24.37 16.82
N LEU A 117 -28.94 23.73 15.67
CA LEU A 117 -29.63 22.45 15.53
C LEU A 117 -28.76 21.24 15.89
N LYS A 118 -27.44 21.42 15.99
CA LYS A 118 -26.51 20.34 16.36
C LYS A 118 -26.40 20.27 17.88
N GLU A 119 -26.32 19.05 18.40
CA GLU A 119 -26.30 18.77 19.85
C GLU A 119 -25.22 19.57 20.61
N LYS A 120 -24.03 19.71 20.00
CA LYS A 120 -22.89 20.46 20.59
C LYS A 120 -22.83 21.93 20.19
N GLY A 121 -23.80 22.44 19.41
CA GLY A 121 -23.79 23.82 18.94
C GLY A 121 -22.69 24.13 17.92
N VAL A 122 -22.12 23.10 17.28
CA VAL A 122 -21.02 23.21 16.32
C VAL A 122 -21.24 22.26 15.14
N GLU A 123 -20.73 22.65 13.98
CA GLU A 123 -20.78 21.90 12.74
C GLU A 123 -19.46 22.05 11.98
N LEU A 124 -18.92 20.96 11.43
CA LEU A 124 -17.65 20.94 10.71
C LEU A 124 -17.90 20.59 9.25
N LEU A 125 -17.58 21.51 8.35
CA LEU A 125 -17.75 21.31 6.91
C LEU A 125 -16.40 21.37 6.21
N HIS A 126 -16.18 20.43 5.31
CA HIS A 126 -14.98 20.37 4.49
C HIS A 126 -15.26 20.90 3.09
N TYR A 127 -14.35 21.74 2.61
CA TYR A 127 -14.35 22.32 1.27
C TYR A 127 -13.10 21.87 0.53
N LYS A 128 -13.29 21.41 -0.70
CA LYS A 128 -12.24 20.94 -1.60
C LYS A 128 -12.29 21.73 -2.89
N ASP A 129 -11.15 22.25 -3.34
CA ASP A 129 -11.00 23.00 -4.60
C ASP A 129 -12.01 24.16 -4.74
N GLY A 130 -12.32 24.82 -3.62
CA GLY A 130 -13.24 25.95 -3.55
C GLY A 130 -14.74 25.61 -3.52
N ALA A 131 -15.09 24.32 -3.56
CA ALA A 131 -16.47 23.83 -3.47
C ALA A 131 -16.70 23.07 -2.16
N PHE A 132 -17.96 22.96 -1.74
CA PHE A 132 -18.34 22.08 -0.65
C PHE A 132 -18.05 20.63 -1.05
N HIS A 133 -17.37 19.89 -0.17
CA HIS A 133 -17.02 18.49 -0.40
C HIS A 133 -17.90 17.57 0.45
N THR A 134 -17.82 17.71 1.77
CA THR A 134 -18.55 16.83 2.70
C THR A 134 -18.66 17.43 4.09
N GLU A 135 -19.63 16.96 4.87
CA GLU A 135 -19.69 17.20 6.31
C GLU A 135 -18.71 16.27 7.02
N TYR A 136 -17.98 16.78 8.01
CA TYR A 136 -17.12 15.94 8.82
C TYR A 136 -17.96 15.13 9.81
N ASN A 137 -18.09 13.83 9.54
CA ASN A 137 -18.94 12.90 10.28
C ASN A 137 -18.16 11.79 11.01
N ARG A 138 -16.84 11.96 11.17
CA ARG A 138 -15.97 10.98 11.85
C ARG A 138 -15.75 11.34 13.33
N ALA A 139 -15.04 10.49 14.04
CA ALA A 139 -14.71 10.72 15.45
C ALA A 139 -13.90 12.01 15.64
N LEU A 140 -14.32 12.89 16.56
CA LEU A 140 -13.62 14.14 16.88
C LEU A 140 -12.33 13.89 17.68
N THR A 141 -11.33 13.27 17.03
CA THR A 141 -10.01 12.98 17.60
C THR A 141 -8.91 13.56 16.71
N LEU A 142 -7.74 13.82 17.29
CA LEU A 142 -6.59 14.36 16.55
C LEU A 142 -6.25 13.46 15.36
N LYS A 143 -6.21 12.15 15.57
CA LYS A 143 -5.82 11.16 14.57
C LYS A 143 -6.81 11.09 13.42
N SER A 144 -8.12 11.06 13.72
CA SER A 144 -9.18 11.04 12.72
C SER A 144 -9.14 12.27 11.82
N MET A 145 -9.07 13.46 12.43
CA MET A 145 -9.10 14.73 11.72
C MET A 145 -7.84 14.93 10.88
N VAL A 146 -6.67 14.54 11.39
CA VAL A 146 -5.41 14.57 10.65
C VAL A 146 -5.43 13.59 9.48
N ALA A 147 -5.97 12.37 9.67
CA ALA A 147 -6.10 11.39 8.60
C ALA A 147 -7.04 11.90 7.50
N PHE A 148 -8.21 12.41 7.87
CA PHE A 148 -9.17 13.01 6.95
C PHE A 148 -8.57 14.19 6.17
N LEU A 149 -7.88 15.11 6.82
CA LEU A 149 -7.25 16.25 6.12
C LEU A 149 -6.06 15.85 5.24
N LYS A 150 -5.42 14.70 5.49
CA LYS A 150 -4.37 14.17 4.60
C LYS A 150 -4.96 13.46 3.38
N ASP A 151 -6.11 12.81 3.56
CA ASP A 151 -6.83 12.08 2.52
C ASP A 151 -8.35 12.21 2.72
N PRO A 152 -8.99 13.27 2.19
CA PRO A 152 -10.42 13.53 2.41
C PRO A 152 -11.36 12.49 1.80
N GLU A 153 -10.87 11.73 0.81
CA GLU A 153 -11.60 10.65 0.13
C GLU A 153 -11.29 9.28 0.73
N GLY A 154 -10.27 9.19 1.59
CA GLY A 154 -9.88 7.98 2.28
C GLY A 154 -10.96 7.47 3.23
N ALA A 155 -11.03 6.16 3.43
CA ALA A 155 -11.93 5.56 4.42
C ALA A 155 -11.62 6.04 5.85
N PRO A 156 -12.58 5.93 6.80
CA PRO A 156 -12.31 6.08 8.23
C PRO A 156 -11.18 5.15 8.70
N LEU A 157 -10.59 5.48 9.84
CA LEU A 157 -9.56 4.61 10.44
C LEU A 157 -10.20 3.30 10.89
N TRP A 158 -9.47 2.20 10.81
CA TRP A 158 -10.00 0.89 11.16
C TRP A 158 -10.48 0.80 12.63
N GLU A 159 -9.82 1.53 13.53
CA GLU A 159 -10.22 1.63 14.95
C GLU A 159 -11.50 2.43 15.21
N GLU A 160 -11.99 3.17 14.21
CA GLU A 160 -13.25 3.92 14.29
C GLU A 160 -14.43 3.06 13.80
N ASP A 161 -14.14 1.89 13.23
CA ASP A 161 -15.17 0.98 12.75
C ASP A 161 -15.89 0.34 13.94
N PRO A 162 -17.22 0.51 14.08
CA PRO A 162 -17.98 -0.12 15.16
C PRO A 162 -17.88 -1.65 15.18
N GLU A 163 -17.61 -2.28 14.03
CA GLU A 163 -17.40 -3.73 13.92
C GLU A 163 -16.00 -4.16 14.42
N ALA A 164 -15.04 -3.23 14.51
CA ALA A 164 -13.70 -3.48 15.04
C ALA A 164 -13.59 -3.40 16.57
N LYS A 165 -14.70 -3.23 17.32
CA LYS A 165 -14.66 -3.00 18.78
C LYS A 165 -13.91 -4.07 19.59
N ASP A 166 -13.83 -5.29 19.08
CA ASP A 166 -13.19 -6.43 19.75
C ASP A 166 -11.75 -6.65 19.26
N ILE A 167 -11.24 -5.83 18.34
CA ILE A 167 -9.84 -5.82 17.90
C ILE A 167 -9.02 -4.91 18.83
N VAL A 168 -7.84 -5.39 19.22
CA VAL A 168 -6.88 -4.55 19.94
C VAL A 168 -6.10 -3.71 18.94
N HIS A 169 -6.40 -2.42 18.87
CA HIS A 169 -5.66 -1.47 18.04
C HIS A 169 -4.40 -0.99 18.78
N ILE A 170 -3.26 -1.09 18.09
CA ILE A 170 -1.94 -0.74 18.65
C ILE A 170 -1.38 0.43 17.86
N ASP A 171 -1.04 1.51 18.57
CA ASP A 171 -0.57 2.75 17.95
C ASP A 171 0.91 3.04 18.17
N SER A 172 1.58 2.28 19.04
CA SER A 172 2.98 2.51 19.36
C SER A 172 3.74 1.23 19.68
N GLU A 173 5.05 1.26 19.46
CA GLU A 173 5.97 0.17 19.85
C GLU A 173 5.87 -0.15 21.35
N LYS A 174 5.68 0.87 22.19
CA LYS A 174 5.54 0.71 23.64
C LYS A 174 4.28 -0.06 24.00
N GLU A 175 3.18 0.18 23.29
CA GLU A 175 1.93 -0.52 23.50
C GLU A 175 2.01 -1.97 23.03
N LEU A 176 2.62 -2.22 21.86
CA LEU A 176 2.91 -3.58 21.40
C LEU A 176 3.69 -4.37 22.44
N LYS A 177 4.81 -3.81 22.93
CA LYS A 177 5.65 -4.46 23.96
C LYS A 177 4.89 -4.70 25.26
N ARG A 178 4.03 -3.76 25.67
CA ARG A 178 3.19 -3.91 26.85
C ARG A 178 2.16 -5.02 26.68
N LEU A 179 1.54 -5.11 25.50
CA LEU A 179 0.56 -6.15 25.18
C LEU A 179 1.22 -7.52 25.21
N LEU A 180 2.32 -7.70 24.47
CA LEU A 180 3.07 -8.95 24.43
C LEU A 180 3.58 -9.39 25.82
N LYS A 181 3.95 -8.45 26.70
CA LYS A 181 4.41 -8.78 28.06
C LYS A 181 3.28 -9.20 29.01
N LYS A 182 2.07 -8.65 28.83
CA LYS A 182 0.94 -8.85 29.75
C LYS A 182 -0.02 -9.94 29.32
N GLU A 183 -0.08 -10.20 28.02
CA GLU A 183 -1.05 -11.13 27.46
C GLU A 183 -0.49 -12.55 27.45
N ASP A 184 -1.06 -13.39 28.32
CA ASP A 184 -0.72 -14.81 28.38
C ASP A 184 -1.45 -15.62 27.31
N ARG A 185 -2.58 -15.09 26.80
CA ARG A 185 -3.38 -15.75 25.76
C ARG A 185 -2.66 -15.71 24.40
N PRO A 186 -2.92 -16.69 23.53
CA PRO A 186 -2.37 -16.64 22.18
C PRO A 186 -2.94 -15.45 21.41
N LEU A 187 -2.07 -14.78 20.66
CA LEU A 187 -2.34 -13.52 20.02
C LEU A 187 -1.99 -13.57 18.54
N LEU A 188 -2.90 -13.08 17.71
CA LEU A 188 -2.71 -12.93 16.27
C LEU A 188 -2.67 -11.44 15.93
N LEU A 189 -1.51 -10.95 15.50
CA LEU A 189 -1.26 -9.54 15.22
C LEU A 189 -1.16 -9.30 13.71
N MET A 190 -2.02 -8.45 13.18
CA MET A 190 -1.94 -8.00 11.79
C MET A 190 -1.20 -6.65 11.68
N PHE A 191 -0.02 -6.68 11.06
CA PHE A 191 0.67 -5.49 10.57
C PHE A 191 0.09 -5.07 9.22
N TYR A 192 -0.47 -3.86 9.14
CA TYR A 192 -1.16 -3.39 7.93
C TYR A 192 -0.75 -1.96 7.54
N ALA A 193 -1.20 -1.55 6.35
CA ALA A 193 -1.11 -0.19 5.86
C ALA A 193 -2.50 0.32 5.38
N PRO A 194 -2.87 1.60 5.57
CA PRO A 194 -4.21 2.10 5.24
C PRO A 194 -4.57 2.07 3.74
N TRP A 195 -3.58 2.06 2.85
CA TRP A 195 -3.76 1.99 1.40
C TRP A 195 -3.72 0.55 0.85
N CYS A 196 -3.44 -0.45 1.69
CA CYS A 196 -3.31 -1.84 1.28
C CYS A 196 -4.67 -2.47 0.97
N GLY A 197 -4.90 -2.83 -0.30
CA GLY A 197 -6.17 -3.43 -0.74
C GLY A 197 -6.43 -4.83 -0.16
N VAL A 198 -5.40 -5.65 0.01
CA VAL A 198 -5.53 -6.99 0.63
C VAL A 198 -5.95 -6.86 2.09
N CYS A 199 -5.30 -5.96 2.83
CA CYS A 199 -5.59 -5.66 4.23
C CYS A 199 -7.06 -5.26 4.42
N LYS A 200 -7.56 -4.33 3.58
CA LYS A 200 -8.97 -3.89 3.62
C LYS A 200 -9.96 -5.03 3.40
N ARG A 201 -9.65 -5.98 2.51
CA ARG A 201 -10.52 -7.14 2.27
C ARG A 201 -10.51 -8.15 3.42
N MET A 202 -9.40 -8.23 4.15
CA MET A 202 -9.25 -9.18 5.26
C MET A 202 -9.80 -8.64 6.58
N MET A 203 -9.83 -7.32 6.77
CA MET A 203 -10.34 -6.67 7.99
C MET A 203 -11.70 -7.20 8.45
N PRO A 204 -12.75 -7.32 7.61
CA PRO A 204 -14.05 -7.86 8.02
C PRO A 204 -13.98 -9.27 8.61
N SER A 205 -13.30 -10.20 7.91
CA SER A 205 -13.08 -11.56 8.41
C SER A 205 -12.32 -11.57 9.73
N PHE A 206 -11.33 -10.68 9.87
CA PHE A 206 -10.50 -10.56 11.06
C PHE A 206 -11.28 -10.00 12.27
N GLN A 207 -12.14 -9.00 12.04
CA GLN A 207 -13.05 -8.41 13.03
C GLN A 207 -14.06 -9.43 13.54
N GLN A 208 -14.70 -10.16 12.62
CA GLN A 208 -15.64 -11.22 12.96
C GLN A 208 -14.95 -12.33 13.76
N ALA A 209 -13.79 -12.80 13.31
CA ALA A 209 -13.01 -13.80 14.05
C ALA A 209 -12.70 -13.33 15.48
N SER A 210 -12.30 -12.07 15.66
CA SER A 210 -12.00 -11.51 17.00
C SER A 210 -13.21 -11.53 17.93
N THR A 211 -14.38 -11.22 17.38
CA THR A 211 -15.65 -11.22 18.11
C THR A 211 -16.01 -12.63 18.58
N GLU A 212 -15.86 -13.63 17.70
CA GLU A 212 -16.19 -15.03 18.00
C GLU A 212 -15.22 -15.69 19.00
N VAL A 213 -13.94 -15.32 18.96
CA VAL A 213 -12.89 -15.89 19.84
C VAL A 213 -12.62 -15.07 21.09
N LYS A 214 -13.43 -14.04 21.32
CA LYS A 214 -13.25 -13.09 22.41
C LYS A 214 -13.11 -13.81 23.75
N GLY A 215 -12.03 -13.52 24.46
CA GLY A 215 -11.73 -14.12 25.76
C GLY A 215 -10.76 -15.29 25.66
N MET A 216 -10.77 -16.05 24.57
CA MET A 216 -9.87 -17.19 24.34
C MET A 216 -8.58 -16.78 23.64
N TYR A 217 -8.71 -16.00 22.57
CA TYR A 217 -7.59 -15.51 21.77
C TYR A 217 -7.65 -13.98 21.67
N VAL A 218 -6.53 -13.35 21.33
CA VAL A 218 -6.45 -11.91 21.10
C VAL A 218 -6.12 -11.65 19.64
N LEU A 219 -6.96 -10.89 18.95
CA LEU A 219 -6.65 -10.39 17.62
C LEU A 219 -6.33 -8.90 17.73
N ALA A 220 -5.21 -8.51 17.13
CA ALA A 220 -4.68 -7.16 17.21
C ALA A 220 -4.33 -6.61 15.84
N GLY A 221 -4.40 -5.29 15.70
CA GLY A 221 -4.10 -4.56 14.49
C GLY A 221 -3.10 -3.45 14.75
N MET A 222 -2.03 -3.37 13.96
CA MET A 222 -1.05 -2.29 14.04
C MET A 222 -0.76 -1.70 12.66
N ASN A 223 -1.00 -0.40 12.50
CA ASN A 223 -0.60 0.33 11.30
C ASN A 223 0.88 0.66 11.38
N VAL A 224 1.71 -0.03 10.59
CA VAL A 224 3.17 0.17 10.58
C VAL A 224 3.66 0.88 9.32
N TYR A 225 2.77 1.51 8.53
CA TYR A 225 3.16 2.19 7.29
C TYR A 225 4.21 3.30 7.51
N SER A 226 4.09 4.03 8.63
CA SER A 226 4.96 5.16 8.98
C SER A 226 6.43 4.72 9.18
N ALA A 227 7.37 5.61 8.82
CA ALA A 227 8.81 5.37 8.97
C ALA A 227 9.27 5.25 10.44
N GLU A 228 8.45 5.68 11.39
CA GLU A 228 8.74 5.48 12.82
C GLU A 228 8.72 4.00 13.25
N PHE A 229 8.11 3.13 12.44
CA PHE A 229 7.96 1.70 12.74
C PHE A 229 8.97 0.81 11.99
N GLU A 230 10.01 1.34 11.36
CA GLU A 230 11.02 0.52 10.66
C GLU A 230 11.64 -0.56 11.56
N LYS A 231 11.90 -0.26 12.84
CA LYS A 231 12.40 -1.25 13.80
C LYS A 231 11.46 -2.44 13.99
N ILE A 232 10.15 -2.18 14.05
CA ILE A 232 9.13 -3.24 14.17
C ILE A 232 9.10 -4.06 12.88
N LYS A 233 9.19 -3.40 11.72
CA LYS A 233 9.23 -4.10 10.43
C LYS A 233 10.44 -5.02 10.32
N GLU A 234 11.62 -4.57 10.78
CA GLU A 234 12.82 -5.40 10.82
C GLU A 234 12.70 -6.56 11.83
N GLU A 235 12.26 -6.27 13.07
CA GLU A 235 12.13 -7.25 14.15
C GLU A 235 11.19 -8.41 13.79
N TYR A 236 10.06 -8.11 13.15
CA TYR A 236 9.07 -9.12 12.73
C TYR A 236 9.15 -9.46 11.22
N ASN A 237 10.21 -9.03 10.54
CA ASN A 237 10.44 -9.27 9.11
C ASN A 237 9.23 -8.94 8.21
N VAL A 238 8.58 -7.80 8.46
CA VAL A 238 7.44 -7.28 7.70
C VAL A 238 7.94 -6.75 6.34
N ARG A 239 7.91 -7.61 5.32
CA ARG A 239 8.31 -7.27 3.94
C ARG A 239 7.14 -6.79 3.07
N GLY A 240 5.91 -6.97 3.53
CA GLY A 240 4.70 -6.65 2.79
C GLY A 240 3.48 -6.56 3.69
N TYR A 241 2.36 -6.11 3.11
CA TYR A 241 1.11 -5.94 3.85
C TYR A 241 -0.02 -6.79 3.24
N PRO A 242 -0.83 -7.47 4.06
CA PRO A 242 -0.66 -7.62 5.51
C PRO A 242 0.47 -8.62 5.82
N THR A 243 1.15 -8.43 6.95
CA THR A 243 1.95 -9.49 7.59
C THR A 243 1.26 -9.84 8.90
N ILE A 244 0.94 -11.10 9.10
CA ILE A 244 0.17 -11.54 10.27
C ILE A 244 1.03 -12.48 11.10
N CYS A 245 1.33 -12.07 12.32
CA CYS A 245 2.25 -12.75 13.21
C CYS A 245 1.49 -13.40 14.36
N TYR A 246 1.80 -14.66 14.65
CA TYR A 246 1.23 -15.41 15.76
C TYR A 246 2.19 -15.44 16.95
N PHE A 247 1.63 -15.20 18.13
CA PHE A 247 2.33 -15.12 19.38
C PHE A 247 1.70 -16.03 20.42
N GLU A 248 2.53 -16.70 21.20
CA GLU A 248 2.12 -17.40 22.42
C GLU A 248 2.96 -16.93 23.59
N LYS A 249 2.32 -16.59 24.72
CA LYS A 249 3.00 -16.10 25.93
C LYS A 249 3.98 -14.95 25.63
N GLY A 250 3.57 -14.05 24.74
CA GLY A 250 4.36 -12.90 24.30
C GLY A 250 5.52 -13.19 23.35
N LYS A 251 5.72 -14.45 22.93
CA LYS A 251 6.80 -14.84 22.02
C LYS A 251 6.27 -15.02 20.61
N PHE A 252 6.92 -14.38 19.64
CA PHE A 252 6.67 -14.62 18.22
C PHE A 252 7.02 -16.08 17.89
N LEU A 253 6.11 -16.77 17.19
CA LEU A 253 6.32 -18.14 16.73
C LEU A 253 6.49 -18.18 15.21
N PHE A 254 5.43 -17.83 14.47
CA PHE A 254 5.43 -17.87 13.01
C PHE A 254 4.31 -16.99 12.43
N ASN A 255 4.28 -16.88 11.10
CA ASN A 255 3.30 -16.08 10.39
C ASN A 255 2.08 -16.89 9.96
N PHE A 256 0.92 -16.22 9.92
CA PHE A 256 -0.28 -16.69 9.27
C PHE A 256 -0.29 -16.23 7.81
N GLU A 257 -0.30 -17.18 6.86
CA GLU A 257 -0.09 -16.90 5.43
C GLU A 257 -1.37 -16.91 4.58
N ASN A 258 -2.52 -17.34 5.14
CA ASN A 258 -3.77 -17.41 4.38
C ASN A 258 -4.49 -16.05 4.34
N TYR A 259 -4.03 -15.13 3.49
CA TYR A 259 -4.61 -13.79 3.35
C TYR A 259 -6.00 -13.74 2.71
N GLY A 260 -6.51 -14.88 2.24
CA GLY A 260 -7.88 -15.06 1.73
C GLY A 260 -8.84 -15.69 2.74
N ALA A 261 -8.38 -15.93 3.98
CA ALA A 261 -9.14 -16.61 5.02
C ALA A 261 -10.44 -15.87 5.37
N THR A 262 -11.51 -16.66 5.50
CA THR A 262 -12.76 -16.24 6.14
C THR A 262 -12.58 -16.23 7.67
N ALA A 263 -13.54 -15.65 8.40
CA ALA A 263 -13.51 -15.66 9.86
C ALA A 263 -13.39 -17.10 10.42
N LYS A 264 -14.12 -18.06 9.83
CA LYS A 264 -14.07 -19.46 10.22
C LYS A 264 -12.68 -20.07 10.03
N ASP A 265 -12.03 -19.80 8.90
CA ASP A 265 -10.69 -20.32 8.61
C ASP A 265 -9.68 -19.78 9.63
N ILE A 266 -9.79 -18.51 10.02
CA ILE A 266 -8.93 -17.91 11.06
C ILE A 266 -9.17 -18.61 12.41
N ILE A 267 -10.43 -18.84 12.77
CA ILE A 267 -10.80 -19.49 14.04
C ILE A 267 -10.33 -20.94 14.09
N GLU A 268 -10.52 -21.69 13.01
CA GLU A 268 -10.07 -23.08 12.89
C GLU A 268 -8.55 -23.15 12.99
N TRP A 269 -7.84 -22.25 12.31
CA TRP A 269 -6.38 -22.16 12.41
C TRP A 269 -5.91 -21.79 13.81
N LEU A 270 -6.60 -20.89 14.53
CA LEU A 270 -6.24 -20.54 15.91
C LEU A 270 -6.35 -21.70 16.89
N LYS A 271 -7.22 -22.69 16.61
CA LYS A 271 -7.37 -23.89 17.44
C LYS A 271 -6.20 -24.87 17.28
N ASP A 272 -5.59 -24.90 16.10
CA ASP A 272 -4.44 -25.75 15.79
C ASP A 272 -3.43 -24.99 14.90
N PRO A 273 -2.68 -24.04 15.50
CA PRO A 273 -1.76 -23.19 14.76
C PRO A 273 -0.53 -24.01 14.35
N GLN A 274 -0.34 -24.15 13.05
CA GLN A 274 0.80 -24.89 12.48
C GLN A 274 1.81 -23.92 11.87
N PRO A 275 3.12 -24.15 12.07
CA PRO A 275 4.14 -23.35 11.40
C PRO A 275 3.96 -23.47 9.88
N PRO A 276 4.27 -22.42 9.11
CA PRO A 276 4.27 -22.49 7.67
C PRO A 276 5.17 -23.66 7.26
N LYS A 277 4.64 -24.57 6.46
CA LYS A 277 5.40 -25.73 6.00
C LYS A 277 6.61 -25.18 5.25
N PRO A 278 7.85 -25.63 5.56
CA PRO A 278 8.99 -25.33 4.71
C PRO A 278 8.59 -25.67 3.29
N GLN A 279 8.60 -24.67 2.40
CA GLN A 279 8.40 -24.94 0.99
C GLN A 279 9.48 -25.96 0.62
N ALA A 280 9.07 -27.15 0.18
CA ALA A 280 10.03 -28.08 -0.39
C ALA A 280 10.79 -27.30 -1.46
N PRO A 281 12.12 -27.44 -1.57
CA PRO A 281 12.86 -26.84 -2.67
C PRO A 281 12.08 -27.16 -3.94
N GLU A 282 11.57 -26.14 -4.62
CA GLU A 282 10.95 -26.36 -5.92
C GLU A 282 12.02 -27.13 -6.71
N THR A 283 11.68 -28.34 -7.17
CA THR A 283 12.58 -29.09 -8.05
C THR A 283 12.99 -28.08 -9.12
N PRO A 284 14.30 -27.82 -9.31
CA PRO A 284 14.74 -26.91 -10.33
C PRO A 284 13.97 -27.29 -11.59
N TRP A 285 13.28 -26.35 -12.22
CA TRP A 285 12.41 -26.62 -13.36
C TRP A 285 13.13 -27.38 -14.50
N SER A 286 14.47 -27.45 -14.43
CA SER A 286 15.36 -28.28 -15.23
C SER A 286 15.30 -29.79 -15.00
N GLU A 287 14.79 -30.23 -13.85
CA GLU A 287 14.60 -31.64 -13.50
C GLU A 287 13.17 -32.11 -13.73
N GLU A 288 12.26 -31.18 -14.04
CA GLU A 288 10.90 -31.50 -14.47
C GLU A 288 10.86 -31.78 -15.98
N ASP A 289 10.25 -32.90 -16.38
CA ASP A 289 10.03 -33.25 -17.79
C ASP A 289 9.14 -32.20 -18.47
N ASN A 290 9.79 -31.19 -19.04
CA ASN A 290 9.17 -30.05 -19.70
C ASN A 290 9.56 -30.00 -21.18
N ALA A 291 8.78 -29.28 -22.00
CA ALA A 291 9.03 -29.11 -23.43
C ALA A 291 10.27 -28.24 -23.76
N VAL A 292 11.12 -27.95 -22.77
CA VAL A 292 12.32 -27.12 -22.88
C VAL A 292 13.53 -28.05 -22.82
N TYR A 293 14.34 -28.05 -23.86
CA TYR A 293 15.61 -28.80 -23.87
C TYR A 293 16.65 -28.04 -23.05
N HIS A 294 17.20 -28.71 -22.05
CA HIS A 294 18.28 -28.19 -21.23
C HIS A 294 19.60 -28.39 -21.96
N LEU A 295 20.06 -27.34 -22.64
CA LEU A 295 21.32 -27.37 -23.35
C LEU A 295 22.48 -27.12 -22.36
N THR A 296 23.50 -27.95 -22.48
CA THR A 296 24.78 -27.83 -21.78
C THR A 296 25.85 -27.31 -22.74
N ASP A 297 27.01 -26.91 -22.21
CA ASP A 297 28.13 -26.46 -23.05
C ASP A 297 28.56 -27.52 -24.09
N ASP A 298 28.32 -28.81 -23.80
CA ASP A 298 28.74 -29.93 -24.64
C ASP A 298 27.74 -30.26 -25.77
N ASP A 299 26.45 -29.97 -25.60
CA ASP A 299 25.39 -30.32 -26.56
C ASP A 299 24.87 -29.13 -27.39
N PHE A 300 25.16 -27.90 -26.95
CA PHE A 300 24.65 -26.68 -27.54
C PHE A 300 25.01 -26.55 -29.03
N ASP A 301 26.28 -26.79 -29.38
CA ASP A 301 26.80 -26.66 -30.74
C ASP A 301 26.24 -27.71 -31.70
N LYS A 302 25.87 -28.87 -31.18
CA LYS A 302 25.24 -29.94 -31.98
C LYS A 302 23.76 -29.63 -32.18
N PHE A 303 23.07 -29.26 -31.10
CA PHE A 303 21.64 -28.96 -31.12
C PHE A 303 21.30 -27.76 -32.01
N THR A 304 22.10 -26.70 -31.97
CA THR A 304 21.94 -25.51 -32.82
C THR A 304 22.20 -25.78 -34.31
N LYS A 305 22.99 -26.80 -34.64
CA LYS A 305 23.20 -27.23 -36.05
C LYS A 305 22.05 -28.09 -36.56
N GLU A 306 21.48 -28.93 -35.70
CA GLU A 306 20.37 -29.81 -36.06
C GLU A 306 19.02 -29.07 -36.12
N HIS A 307 18.89 -27.97 -35.37
CA HIS A 307 17.67 -27.15 -35.31
C HIS A 307 17.92 -25.74 -35.87
N PRO A 308 17.40 -25.41 -37.08
CA PRO A 308 17.71 -24.15 -37.77
C PRO A 308 17.10 -22.90 -37.12
N SER A 309 16.15 -23.08 -36.18
CA SER A 309 15.55 -21.99 -35.40
C SER A 309 15.40 -22.46 -33.95
N VAL A 310 16.19 -21.88 -33.04
CA VAL A 310 16.13 -22.17 -31.61
C VAL A 310 16.01 -20.88 -30.80
N LEU A 311 15.12 -20.88 -29.80
CA LEU A 311 15.04 -19.81 -28.81
C LEU A 311 15.75 -20.27 -27.54
N VAL A 312 16.94 -19.74 -27.31
CA VAL A 312 17.77 -20.11 -26.16
C VAL A 312 17.58 -19.09 -25.04
N MET A 313 17.10 -19.55 -23.89
CA MET A 313 16.97 -18.72 -22.69
C MET A 313 18.16 -19.00 -21.75
N PHE A 314 19.09 -18.06 -21.66
CA PHE A 314 20.14 -18.11 -20.65
C PHE A 314 19.57 -17.68 -19.30
N TYR A 315 19.61 -18.57 -18.32
CA TYR A 315 19.20 -18.29 -16.96
C TYR A 315 20.31 -18.70 -16.00
N ALA A 316 20.44 -17.96 -14.89
CA ALA A 316 21.27 -18.36 -13.77
C ALA A 316 20.35 -18.50 -12.56
N PRO A 317 20.30 -19.68 -11.91
CA PRO A 317 19.61 -19.80 -10.64
C PRO A 317 20.27 -18.86 -9.64
N CYS A 318 19.45 -18.13 -8.88
CA CYS A 318 19.92 -17.10 -7.97
C CYS A 318 20.49 -17.74 -6.70
N GLU A 319 21.64 -18.39 -6.81
CA GLU A 319 22.41 -18.83 -5.64
C GLU A 319 23.74 -18.07 -5.57
N SER A 320 23.79 -17.18 -4.58
CA SER A 320 24.98 -16.50 -4.05
C SER A 320 25.70 -15.50 -4.96
N ALA A 321 25.95 -14.31 -4.39
CA ALA A 321 26.55 -13.14 -5.03
C ALA A 321 27.97 -13.35 -5.61
N PHE A 322 28.60 -14.51 -5.38
CA PHE A 322 29.91 -14.85 -5.92
C PHE A 322 29.88 -15.21 -7.42
N PHE A 323 28.76 -15.74 -7.93
CA PHE A 323 28.66 -16.16 -9.34
C PHE A 323 28.42 -14.99 -10.32
N LEU A 324 27.79 -13.90 -9.87
CA LEU A 324 27.56 -12.69 -10.67
C LEU A 324 28.86 -12.08 -11.21
N PHE A 325 29.94 -12.11 -10.43
CA PHE A 325 31.23 -11.55 -10.84
C PHE A 325 31.91 -12.35 -11.96
N PHE A 326 31.73 -13.67 -11.99
CA PHE A 326 32.26 -14.54 -13.07
C PHE A 326 31.39 -14.51 -14.32
N PHE A 327 30.07 -14.50 -14.16
CA PHE A 327 29.12 -14.44 -15.28
C PHE A 327 29.27 -13.13 -16.06
N GLN A 328 29.44 -12.01 -15.36
CA GLN A 328 29.63 -10.69 -15.96
C GLN A 328 30.98 -10.56 -16.69
N ARG A 329 32.01 -11.31 -16.28
CA ARG A 329 33.34 -11.35 -16.92
C ARG A 329 33.36 -12.22 -18.19
N ARG A 330 32.63 -13.34 -18.21
CA ARG A 330 32.46 -14.21 -19.40
C ARG A 330 31.56 -13.57 -20.47
N LEU A 331 30.46 -12.92 -20.06
CA LEU A 331 29.62 -12.10 -20.96
C LEU A 331 30.41 -10.97 -21.62
N TRP A 332 31.34 -10.34 -20.89
CA TRP A 332 32.24 -9.33 -21.45
C TRP A 332 33.21 -9.87 -22.50
N HIS A 333 33.73 -11.09 -22.32
CA HIS A 333 34.57 -11.75 -23.35
C HIS A 333 33.78 -12.09 -24.61
N PHE A 334 32.54 -12.59 -24.47
CA PHE A 334 31.65 -12.87 -25.61
C PHE A 334 31.20 -11.61 -26.36
N ALA A 335 30.83 -10.54 -25.64
CA ALA A 335 30.50 -9.25 -26.24
C ALA A 335 31.71 -8.57 -26.93
N SER A 336 32.93 -8.84 -26.45
CA SER A 336 34.15 -8.28 -27.04
C SER A 336 34.55 -8.95 -28.37
N ILE A 337 34.13 -10.20 -28.62
CA ILE A 337 34.35 -10.90 -29.90
C ILE A 337 33.39 -10.38 -30.97
N LEU A 338 32.14 -10.06 -30.61
CA LEU A 338 31.13 -9.53 -31.54
C LEU A 338 31.37 -8.08 -31.96
N THR A 339 32.15 -7.30 -31.20
CA THR A 339 32.35 -5.86 -31.46
C THR A 339 33.61 -5.52 -32.28
N SER A 340 34.35 -6.50 -32.81
CA SER A 340 35.58 -6.26 -33.58
C SER A 340 35.37 -5.62 -34.97
N LYS A 341 34.13 -5.51 -35.50
CA LYS A 341 33.91 -5.00 -36.87
C LYS A 341 33.45 -3.56 -37.04
N LYS A 342 33.19 -2.78 -35.98
CA LYS A 342 32.92 -1.33 -36.09
C LYS A 342 33.39 -0.53 -34.86
N LYS A 343 34.71 -0.48 -34.61
CA LYS A 343 35.33 0.49 -33.70
C LYS A 343 35.97 1.63 -34.48
N LYS A 344 35.19 2.66 -34.85
CA LYS A 344 35.73 4.02 -34.98
C LYS A 344 34.63 5.01 -34.59
N LYS A 345 35.02 5.88 -33.64
CA LYS A 345 34.24 6.93 -32.96
C LYS A 345 33.29 6.42 -31.88
N LEU A 346 33.76 6.43 -30.64
CA LEU A 346 33.19 7.26 -29.57
C LEU A 346 34.13 7.18 -28.36
N LYS A 347 34.90 8.26 -28.13
CA LYS A 347 35.61 8.56 -26.89
C LYS A 347 35.15 9.94 -26.45
N HIS A 348 34.26 10.03 -25.47
CA HIS A 348 34.37 10.91 -24.31
C HIS A 348 33.12 10.80 -23.45
N TYR A 349 33.31 10.40 -22.20
CA TYR A 349 32.40 10.67 -21.09
C TYR A 349 32.86 11.95 -20.41
N SER A 350 31.93 12.83 -20.02
CA SER A 350 32.09 13.76 -18.89
C SER A 350 30.74 14.35 -18.46
N ILE A 351 30.37 14.03 -17.20
CA ILE A 351 29.83 14.84 -16.09
C ILE A 351 28.57 15.72 -16.30
N PHE A 352 27.68 15.60 -15.31
CA PHE A 352 26.33 16.15 -15.15
C PHE A 352 26.14 17.67 -15.32
N SER A 353 25.02 18.03 -15.95
CA SER A 353 24.20 19.22 -15.66
C SER A 353 22.75 18.96 -16.12
N PRO A 354 21.73 19.66 -15.55
CA PRO A 354 20.32 19.27 -15.64
C PRO A 354 19.78 19.51 -17.05
N GLN A 355 19.31 18.43 -17.71
CA GLN A 355 18.73 18.51 -19.05
C GLN A 355 17.24 18.84 -18.98
N ALA A 356 16.81 19.65 -19.95
CA ALA A 356 15.41 19.91 -20.29
C ALA A 356 14.62 18.59 -20.47
N PRO A 357 13.29 18.58 -20.24
CA PRO A 357 12.50 17.35 -20.31
C PRO A 357 12.73 16.63 -21.65
N PRO A 358 12.95 15.31 -21.63
CA PRO A 358 13.17 14.54 -22.83
C PRO A 358 11.95 14.66 -23.78
N PRO A 359 12.17 14.59 -25.10
CA PRO A 359 11.07 14.48 -26.05
C PRO A 359 10.15 13.31 -25.66
N PRO A 360 8.83 13.43 -25.90
CA PRO A 360 7.86 12.41 -25.50
C PRO A 360 8.27 11.06 -26.10
N GLU A 361 8.36 10.03 -25.23
CA GLU A 361 8.66 8.67 -25.66
C GLU A 361 7.61 8.17 -26.66
N PRO A 362 7.99 7.40 -27.69
CA PRO A 362 7.03 6.84 -28.65
C PRO A 362 6.04 5.95 -27.92
N THR A 363 4.76 6.12 -28.28
CA THR A 363 3.66 5.39 -27.65
C THR A 363 3.80 3.88 -27.90
N TRP A 364 3.21 3.04 -27.06
CA TRP A 364 3.34 1.59 -27.22
C TRP A 364 2.82 1.10 -28.59
N GLU A 365 1.80 1.76 -29.12
CA GLU A 365 1.22 1.47 -30.44
C GLU A 365 2.17 1.79 -31.60
N GLU A 366 3.04 2.79 -31.43
CA GLU A 366 4.04 3.18 -32.43
C GLU A 366 5.24 2.22 -32.46
N ARG A 367 5.37 1.33 -31.46
CA ARG A 367 6.42 0.31 -31.42
C ARG A 367 5.98 -0.87 -32.27
N GLN A 368 6.84 -1.29 -33.20
CA GLN A 368 6.63 -2.51 -33.97
C GLN A 368 6.69 -3.72 -33.03
N THR A 369 5.53 -4.27 -32.68
CA THR A 369 5.40 -5.46 -31.83
C THR A 369 4.41 -6.45 -32.45
N SER A 370 4.41 -7.70 -31.96
CA SER A 370 3.41 -8.72 -32.35
C SER A 370 2.02 -8.51 -31.71
N VAL A 371 1.82 -7.41 -30.97
CA VAL A 371 0.53 -7.06 -30.37
C VAL A 371 -0.32 -6.30 -31.38
N ILE A 372 -1.57 -6.73 -31.55
CA ILE A 372 -2.51 -6.08 -32.47
C ILE A 372 -3.24 -4.97 -31.73
N HIS A 373 -3.00 -3.72 -32.10
CA HIS A 373 -3.73 -2.58 -31.56
C HIS A 373 -5.09 -2.44 -32.26
N LEU A 374 -6.18 -2.50 -31.48
CA LEU A 374 -7.55 -2.46 -31.99
C LEU A 374 -8.27 -1.19 -31.51
N ALA A 375 -9.17 -0.69 -32.36
CA ALA A 375 -10.10 0.39 -32.05
C ALA A 375 -11.56 -0.08 -32.23
N GLY A 376 -12.52 0.73 -31.77
CA GLY A 376 -13.96 0.43 -31.77
C GLY A 376 -14.50 -0.23 -33.06
N GLU A 377 -14.10 0.28 -34.22
CA GLU A 377 -14.60 -0.16 -35.53
C GLU A 377 -14.07 -1.55 -35.94
N ASP A 378 -12.77 -1.80 -35.71
CA ASP A 378 -12.10 -3.04 -36.13
C ASP A 378 -12.14 -4.15 -35.07
N PHE A 379 -12.59 -3.84 -33.85
CA PHE A 379 -12.52 -4.74 -32.69
C PHE A 379 -13.24 -6.06 -32.95
N ARG A 380 -14.54 -6.01 -33.27
CA ARG A 380 -15.36 -7.23 -33.42
C ARG A 380 -14.97 -8.03 -34.66
N GLU A 381 -14.62 -7.37 -35.76
CA GLU A 381 -14.25 -8.07 -36.99
C GLU A 381 -12.90 -8.78 -36.86
N SER A 382 -11.92 -8.13 -36.23
CA SER A 382 -10.59 -8.70 -36.02
C SER A 382 -10.63 -9.93 -35.11
N LEU A 383 -11.45 -9.91 -34.06
CA LEU A 383 -11.56 -11.03 -33.13
C LEU A 383 -12.33 -12.23 -33.71
N LYS A 384 -13.29 -12.01 -34.63
CA LYS A 384 -14.01 -13.11 -35.31
C LYS A 384 -13.08 -14.01 -36.12
N LYS A 385 -12.00 -13.44 -36.67
CA LYS A 385 -10.99 -14.17 -37.47
C LYS A 385 -10.05 -15.01 -36.59
N LYS A 386 -10.14 -14.90 -35.26
CA LYS A 386 -9.23 -15.54 -34.30
C LYS A 386 -9.99 -16.53 -33.43
N LYS A 387 -9.49 -17.76 -33.36
CA LYS A 387 -10.07 -18.81 -32.50
C LYS A 387 -9.87 -18.49 -31.02
N HIS A 388 -8.70 -17.95 -30.68
CA HIS A 388 -8.35 -17.56 -29.32
C HIS A 388 -7.77 -16.16 -29.35
N ALA A 389 -8.38 -15.21 -28.66
CA ALA A 389 -7.85 -13.86 -28.57
C ALA A 389 -7.85 -13.39 -27.12
N LEU A 390 -6.69 -12.92 -26.65
CA LEU A 390 -6.56 -12.28 -25.36
C LEU A 390 -6.40 -10.78 -25.59
N VAL A 391 -7.31 -9.99 -25.05
CA VAL A 391 -7.35 -8.54 -25.22
C VAL A 391 -6.97 -7.85 -23.92
N MET A 392 -5.97 -6.96 -23.97
CA MET A 392 -5.58 -6.08 -22.87
C MET A 392 -6.21 -4.70 -23.06
N PHE A 393 -7.13 -4.34 -22.17
CA PHE A 393 -7.67 -2.99 -22.05
C PHE A 393 -6.80 -2.18 -21.09
N TYR A 394 -6.20 -1.10 -21.58
CA TYR A 394 -5.17 -0.35 -20.85
C TYR A 394 -5.32 1.16 -20.99
N ALA A 395 -4.55 1.89 -20.17
CA ALA A 395 -4.33 3.32 -20.33
C ALA A 395 -2.82 3.62 -20.26
N PRO A 396 -2.27 4.50 -21.13
CA PRO A 396 -0.84 4.74 -21.25
C PRO A 396 -0.23 5.38 -19.99
N TRP A 397 -1.03 6.10 -19.21
CA TRP A 397 -0.63 6.71 -17.94
C TRP A 397 -0.69 5.75 -16.74
N CYS A 398 -1.29 4.56 -16.88
CA CYS A 398 -1.48 3.63 -15.77
C CYS A 398 -0.18 2.86 -15.42
N PRO A 399 0.35 2.95 -14.18
CA PRO A 399 1.56 2.24 -13.78
C PRO A 399 1.43 0.72 -13.86
N HIS A 400 0.26 0.16 -13.53
CA HIS A 400 0.02 -1.28 -13.62
C HIS A 400 0.00 -1.77 -15.08
N CYS A 401 -0.48 -0.94 -16.02
CA CYS A 401 -0.41 -1.22 -17.45
C CYS A 401 1.04 -1.20 -17.93
N LYS A 402 1.81 -0.17 -17.58
CA LYS A 402 3.24 -0.07 -17.93
C LYS A 402 4.04 -1.31 -17.51
N ASN A 403 3.77 -1.84 -16.32
CA ASN A 403 4.42 -3.06 -15.85
C ASN A 403 3.96 -4.33 -16.58
N SER A 404 2.76 -4.34 -17.17
CA SER A 404 2.18 -5.52 -17.83
C SER A 404 2.50 -5.59 -19.33
N ILE A 405 2.74 -4.44 -19.96
CA ILE A 405 3.12 -4.31 -21.36
C ILE A 405 4.30 -5.22 -21.77
N PRO A 406 5.43 -5.30 -21.04
CA PRO A 406 6.54 -6.17 -21.45
C PRO A 406 6.13 -7.65 -21.47
N HIS A 407 5.45 -8.13 -20.43
CA HIS A 407 4.98 -9.53 -20.36
C HIS A 407 3.96 -9.86 -21.45
N PHE A 408 3.03 -8.94 -21.71
CA PHE A 408 2.01 -9.11 -22.74
C PHE A 408 2.61 -9.10 -24.16
N THR A 409 3.59 -8.22 -24.40
CA THR A 409 4.31 -8.15 -25.67
C THR A 409 5.13 -9.41 -25.93
N THR A 410 5.84 -9.91 -24.91
CA THR A 410 6.55 -11.20 -25.00
C THR A 410 5.61 -12.36 -25.28
N ALA A 411 4.45 -12.41 -24.61
CA ALA A 411 3.46 -13.45 -24.88
C ALA A 411 2.92 -13.37 -26.32
N ALA A 412 2.66 -12.16 -26.83
CA ALA A 412 2.24 -11.97 -28.21
C ALA A 412 3.28 -12.48 -29.22
N GLU A 413 4.57 -12.21 -28.96
CA GLU A 413 5.68 -12.67 -29.79
C GLU A 413 5.76 -14.20 -29.86
N LEU A 414 5.52 -14.90 -28.74
CA LEU A 414 5.53 -16.37 -28.69
C LEU A 414 4.45 -17.02 -29.56
N PHE A 415 3.34 -16.33 -29.80
CA PHE A 415 2.21 -16.85 -30.58
C PHE A 415 2.05 -16.19 -31.95
N LYS A 416 3.01 -15.37 -32.40
CA LYS A 416 2.93 -14.63 -33.67
C LYS A 416 2.70 -15.51 -34.90
N GLU A 417 3.22 -16.74 -34.86
CA GLU A 417 3.12 -17.69 -35.98
C GLU A 417 1.78 -18.45 -35.99
N ASP A 418 1.10 -18.58 -34.84
CA ASP A 418 -0.20 -19.23 -34.76
C ASP A 418 -1.31 -18.27 -35.20
N ARG A 419 -1.69 -18.35 -36.48
CA ARG A 419 -2.72 -17.48 -37.07
C ARG A 419 -4.07 -17.56 -36.35
N LYS A 420 -4.35 -18.63 -35.60
CA LYS A 420 -5.58 -18.83 -34.84
C LYS A 420 -5.58 -18.09 -33.49
N ILE A 421 -4.42 -17.62 -33.03
CA ILE A 421 -4.23 -16.91 -31.77
C ILE A 421 -3.97 -15.42 -32.04
N ALA A 422 -4.45 -14.55 -31.15
CA ALA A 422 -4.10 -13.14 -31.16
C ALA A 422 -3.95 -12.58 -29.75
N TYR A 423 -2.93 -11.76 -29.57
CA TYR A 423 -2.80 -10.85 -28.44
C TYR A 423 -3.12 -9.46 -28.97
N ALA A 424 -4.17 -8.85 -28.42
CA ALA A 424 -4.63 -7.53 -28.86
C ALA A 424 -4.65 -6.55 -27.69
N ALA A 425 -4.53 -5.26 -27.99
CA ALA A 425 -4.56 -4.20 -27.01
C ALA A 425 -5.51 -3.08 -27.45
N VAL A 426 -6.25 -2.54 -26.49
CA VAL A 426 -7.17 -1.41 -26.68
C VAL A 426 -6.81 -0.31 -25.68
N ASP A 427 -6.45 0.85 -26.21
CA ASP A 427 -6.20 2.05 -25.39
C ASP A 427 -7.52 2.71 -25.01
N CYS A 428 -7.95 2.53 -23.77
CA CYS A 428 -9.18 3.09 -23.23
C CYS A 428 -9.06 4.56 -22.81
N ALA A 429 -7.87 5.18 -22.91
CA ALA A 429 -7.70 6.61 -22.67
C ALA A 429 -8.00 7.47 -23.90
N LYS A 430 -8.21 6.84 -25.06
CA LYS A 430 -8.59 7.51 -26.30
C LYS A 430 -10.11 7.60 -26.42
N GLU A 431 -10.61 8.78 -26.79
CA GLU A 431 -12.05 9.06 -26.86
C GLU A 431 -12.81 8.05 -27.72
N GLN A 432 -12.25 7.65 -28.87
CA GLN A 432 -12.87 6.68 -29.77
C GLN A 432 -13.06 5.28 -29.19
N ASN A 433 -12.38 4.95 -28.09
CA ASN A 433 -12.44 3.64 -27.45
C ASN A 433 -13.23 3.66 -26.12
N HIS A 434 -13.67 4.83 -25.64
CA HIS A 434 -14.39 4.95 -24.36
C HIS A 434 -15.67 4.10 -24.36
N ASP A 435 -16.48 4.19 -25.43
CA ASP A 435 -17.71 3.43 -25.54
C ASP A 435 -17.45 1.92 -25.62
N LEU A 436 -16.39 1.51 -26.33
CA LEU A 436 -15.98 0.11 -26.39
C LEU A 436 -15.57 -0.41 -25.01
N CYS A 437 -14.70 0.31 -24.29
CA CYS A 437 -14.24 -0.12 -22.96
C CYS A 437 -15.38 -0.18 -21.94
N LYS A 438 -16.35 0.72 -22.04
CA LYS A 438 -17.56 0.69 -21.22
C LYS A 438 -18.46 -0.50 -21.57
N GLN A 439 -18.66 -0.79 -22.85
CA GLN A 439 -19.46 -1.94 -23.31
C GLN A 439 -18.83 -3.28 -22.91
N GLU A 440 -17.50 -3.38 -22.95
CA GLU A 440 -16.77 -4.60 -22.57
C GLU A 440 -16.55 -4.72 -21.04
N GLY A 441 -17.16 -3.83 -20.26
CA GLY A 441 -17.20 -3.88 -18.79
C GLY A 441 -15.83 -3.69 -18.14
N VAL A 442 -15.06 -2.71 -18.61
CA VAL A 442 -13.73 -2.38 -18.09
C VAL A 442 -13.88 -1.34 -16.96
N ASP A 443 -13.85 -1.81 -15.72
CA ASP A 443 -13.96 -0.96 -14.52
C ASP A 443 -12.60 -0.49 -13.97
N GLY A 444 -11.49 -1.01 -14.53
CA GLY A 444 -10.13 -0.69 -14.10
C GLY A 444 -9.05 -1.23 -15.05
N TYR A 445 -7.83 -0.71 -14.91
CA TYR A 445 -6.72 -1.01 -15.82
C TYR A 445 -5.52 -1.68 -15.12
N PRO A 446 -4.84 -2.65 -15.75
CA PRO A 446 -5.24 -3.33 -16.98
C PRO A 446 -6.34 -4.38 -16.72
N THR A 447 -7.24 -4.54 -17.69
CA THR A 447 -8.19 -5.66 -17.71
C THR A 447 -7.85 -6.58 -18.88
N PHE A 448 -7.84 -7.89 -18.64
CA PHE A 448 -7.56 -8.90 -19.65
C PHE A 448 -8.82 -9.72 -19.92
N ASN A 449 -9.36 -9.63 -21.13
CA ASN A 449 -10.55 -10.39 -21.52
C ASN A 449 -10.18 -11.41 -22.59
N TYR A 450 -10.69 -12.63 -22.43
CA TYR A 450 -10.49 -13.72 -23.38
C TYR A 450 -11.72 -13.91 -24.26
N TYR A 451 -11.48 -13.99 -25.56
CA TYR A 451 -12.47 -14.15 -26.60
C TYR A 451 -12.19 -15.41 -27.42
N ASN A 452 -13.27 -16.06 -27.84
CA ASN A 452 -13.24 -17.19 -28.76
C ASN A 452 -14.15 -16.89 -29.96
N TYR A 453 -13.57 -16.79 -31.16
CA TYR A 453 -14.26 -16.34 -32.39
C TYR A 453 -15.07 -15.03 -32.17
N GLY A 454 -14.47 -14.07 -31.47
CA GLY A 454 -15.09 -12.77 -31.16
C GLY A 454 -16.18 -12.80 -30.08
N LYS A 455 -16.51 -13.97 -29.51
CA LYS A 455 -17.39 -14.07 -28.34
C LYS A 455 -16.58 -13.97 -27.07
N PHE A 456 -16.99 -13.08 -26.16
CA PHE A 456 -16.42 -13.00 -24.82
C PHE A 456 -16.66 -14.33 -24.07
N ILE A 457 -15.61 -14.86 -23.44
CA ILE A 457 -15.68 -16.10 -22.66
C ILE A 457 -15.48 -15.81 -21.17
N GLU A 458 -14.34 -15.21 -20.80
CA GLU A 458 -14.03 -14.93 -19.39
C GLU A 458 -13.00 -13.81 -19.23
N LYS A 459 -12.98 -13.21 -18.04
CA LYS A 459 -11.92 -12.29 -17.61
C LYS A 459 -10.74 -13.10 -17.04
N TYR A 460 -9.52 -12.71 -17.39
CA TYR A 460 -8.31 -13.28 -16.82
C TYR A 460 -7.93 -12.52 -15.53
N ASN A 461 -7.99 -13.22 -14.39
CA ASN A 461 -7.68 -12.68 -13.06
C ASN A 461 -6.37 -13.24 -12.46
N GLY A 462 -5.59 -14.01 -13.24
CA GLY A 462 -4.36 -14.64 -12.77
C GLY A 462 -3.12 -13.73 -12.85
N ASP A 463 -1.97 -14.26 -12.45
CA ASP A 463 -0.71 -13.51 -12.44
C ASP A 463 -0.26 -13.05 -13.81
N ARG A 464 0.31 -11.85 -13.87
CA ARG A 464 0.68 -11.20 -15.15
C ARG A 464 1.88 -11.87 -15.83
N GLY A 465 2.68 -12.64 -15.09
CA GLY A 465 3.80 -13.41 -15.63
C GLY A 465 3.38 -14.67 -16.40
N ILE A 466 2.16 -15.19 -16.19
CA ILE A 466 1.74 -16.50 -16.72
C ILE A 466 0.66 -16.42 -17.81
N LEU A 467 0.45 -15.23 -18.41
CA LEU A 467 -0.53 -14.97 -19.48
C LEU A 467 -0.41 -15.97 -20.65
N PHE A 468 0.81 -16.36 -21.01
CA PHE A 468 1.08 -17.32 -22.09
C PHE A 468 0.70 -18.76 -21.70
N VAL A 469 0.99 -19.17 -20.47
CA VAL A 469 0.64 -20.50 -19.93
C VAL A 469 -0.87 -20.66 -19.90
N TRP A 470 -1.57 -19.62 -19.45
CA TRP A 470 -3.02 -19.64 -19.34
C TRP A 470 -3.71 -19.80 -20.70
N LEU A 471 -3.30 -19.03 -21.71
CA LEU A 471 -3.89 -19.12 -23.05
C LEU A 471 -3.55 -20.48 -23.72
N ARG A 472 -2.36 -21.04 -23.44
CA ARG A 472 -1.97 -22.39 -23.89
C ARG A 472 -2.84 -23.47 -23.26
N LYS A 473 -3.21 -23.36 -21.98
CA LYS A 473 -4.15 -24.29 -21.33
C LYS A 473 -5.55 -24.24 -21.95
N LYS A 474 -6.03 -23.06 -22.37
CA LYS A 474 -7.33 -22.90 -23.03
C LYS A 474 -7.39 -23.45 -24.47
N LYS A 475 -6.25 -23.66 -25.12
CA LYS A 475 -6.14 -24.27 -26.45
C LYS A 475 -6.48 -25.78 -26.44
N THR A 476 -6.24 -26.48 -25.34
CA THR A 476 -6.29 -27.94 -25.27
C THR A 476 -7.59 -28.42 -24.61
N SER A 477 -8.64 -28.63 -25.41
CA SER A 477 -9.90 -29.25 -24.96
C SER A 477 -9.81 -30.78 -25.00
N ILE A 478 -9.14 -31.39 -24.02
CA ILE A 478 -9.33 -32.83 -23.71
C ILE A 478 -9.60 -32.94 -22.21
N ILE A 479 -10.80 -33.43 -21.88
CA ILE A 479 -11.17 -33.95 -20.57
C ILE A 479 -10.51 -35.33 -20.46
N LEU A 480 -9.55 -35.48 -19.55
CA LEU A 480 -9.18 -36.77 -19.00
C LEU A 480 -9.50 -36.73 -17.50
N LEU A 481 -10.62 -37.34 -17.14
CA LEU A 481 -10.91 -37.79 -15.78
C LEU A 481 -10.72 -39.31 -15.77
N PHE A 482 -9.80 -39.81 -14.94
CA PHE A 482 -10.03 -40.98 -14.09
C PHE A 482 -9.11 -40.90 -12.84
N GLN A 483 -9.77 -41.04 -11.67
CA GLN A 483 -9.30 -41.10 -10.28
C GLN A 483 -8.47 -42.38 -9.99
N ASN A 484 -7.74 -42.61 -8.89
CA ASN A 484 -7.36 -41.88 -7.66
C ASN A 484 -6.18 -42.70 -7.09
N HIS A 485 -5.18 -42.05 -6.50
CA HIS A 485 -4.68 -42.36 -5.15
C HIS A 485 -3.65 -41.30 -4.73
N THR A 486 -4.04 -40.52 -3.72
CA THR A 486 -3.23 -39.90 -2.66
C THR A 486 -2.18 -38.81 -2.99
N LEU A 487 -2.40 -37.66 -2.31
CA LEU A 487 -1.49 -36.55 -1.99
C LEU A 487 -1.15 -35.63 -3.18
N GLY A 488 -1.20 -34.30 -3.13
CA GLY A 488 -1.43 -33.33 -2.07
C GLY A 488 -1.19 -31.96 -2.73
N VAL A 489 -2.04 -30.98 -2.40
CA VAL A 489 -2.11 -29.65 -3.02
C VAL A 489 -0.85 -28.82 -2.72
N GLY A 490 -0.28 -28.17 -3.74
CA GLY A 490 0.81 -27.18 -3.58
C GLY A 490 0.65 -26.03 -4.56
N ASN A 491 0.38 -24.82 -4.04
CA ASN A 491 0.23 -23.57 -4.78
C ASN A 491 1.56 -22.83 -4.89
N LEU A 492 1.73 -22.18 -6.04
CA LEU A 492 2.84 -21.33 -6.46
C LEU A 492 3.03 -20.10 -5.56
N VAL A 493 4.28 -19.84 -5.15
CA VAL A 493 4.74 -18.57 -4.59
C VAL A 493 5.78 -17.97 -5.53
N SER A 494 5.48 -16.80 -6.06
CA SER A 494 6.35 -16.00 -6.90
C SER A 494 7.53 -15.41 -6.10
N CYS A 495 8.75 -15.75 -6.49
CA CYS A 495 9.97 -15.09 -6.02
C CYS A 495 10.28 -13.85 -6.88
N PRO A 496 10.65 -12.68 -6.30
CA PRO A 496 10.90 -11.47 -7.06
C PRO A 496 12.34 -11.47 -7.61
N SER A 497 12.45 -11.10 -8.90
CA SER A 497 13.69 -10.68 -9.59
C SER A 497 14.63 -11.79 -10.06
N VAL A 498 14.26 -12.50 -11.13
CA VAL A 498 15.23 -13.14 -12.03
C VAL A 498 15.67 -12.08 -13.05
N GLN A 499 16.96 -11.71 -13.07
CA GLN A 499 17.53 -10.93 -14.18
C GLN A 499 17.66 -11.83 -15.41
N LEU A 500 16.64 -11.83 -16.25
CA LEU A 500 16.64 -12.49 -17.55
C LEU A 500 17.37 -11.60 -18.57
N SER A 501 18.45 -12.11 -19.17
CA SER A 501 19.07 -11.52 -20.36
C SER A 501 18.79 -12.42 -21.56
N PHE A 502 17.90 -11.98 -22.45
CA PHE A 502 17.63 -12.68 -23.71
C PHE A 502 18.62 -12.20 -24.77
N SER A 503 19.34 -13.13 -25.39
CA SER A 503 20.14 -12.86 -26.59
C SER A 503 19.57 -13.68 -27.74
N PHE A 504 19.12 -13.01 -28.80
CA PHE A 504 18.77 -13.66 -30.07
C PHE A 504 20.05 -13.91 -30.86
N LEU A 505 20.43 -15.18 -31.05
CA LEU A 505 21.31 -15.56 -32.14
C LEU A 505 20.44 -15.98 -33.33
N ASN A 506 20.40 -15.16 -34.37
CA ASN A 506 20.18 -15.67 -35.73
C ASN A 506 21.58 -15.99 -36.28
N ILE A 507 21.80 -17.25 -36.66
CA ILE A 507 22.96 -17.65 -37.48
C ILE A 507 22.51 -17.68 -38.94
#